data_AF-A0A359MY24-F1
#
_entry.id   AF-A0A359MY24-F1
#
_cell.length_a   1.000
_cell.length_b   1.000
_cell.length_c   1.000
_cell.angle_alpha   90.00
_cell.angle_beta   90.00
_cell.angle_gamma   90.00
#
_symmetry.space_group_name_H-M   'P 1'
#
loop_
_entity.id
_entity.type
_entity.pdbx_description
1 polymer ?
#
loop_
_entity_poly.entity_id
_entity_poly.type
_entity_poly.pdbx_seq_one_letter_code
_entity_poly.pdbx_strand_id
1 'polypeptide(L)'
;MHQADLDWYTRFDIPAPDLCPACRSQRRLAHRNETSLYPDQCDLCKKSIISQYHPDSKLTVYCRDCWWSDNWNPLHYGRPFDFTKPFFEQWGEFIRTLPHINLLDMNSDNSAYTNCVSHNKNCYLIFTADYNENSLYSNWLEYSRDCCDSFKLNNSERAYECFFGDRIHSSQYLIKCFSATESLYCYDCRNIQNCFLSSNLRNKQYYILNKPYSREDYEKIV
;
A
#
# COMPACT_ATOMS: atom_id res chain seq x y z
N MET A 1 26.30 -14.56 -4.44
CA MET A 1 25.34 -15.63 -4.12
C MET A 1 26.05 -16.55 -3.13
N HIS A 2 25.41 -16.98 -2.05
CA HIS A 2 26.09 -17.80 -1.05
C HIS A 2 26.24 -19.23 -1.56
N GLN A 3 27.22 -19.99 -1.06
CA GLN A 3 27.42 -21.38 -1.48
C GLN A 3 26.17 -22.24 -1.29
N ALA A 4 25.44 -22.03 -0.18
CA ALA A 4 24.18 -22.70 0.09
C ALA A 4 23.11 -22.47 -1.00
N ASP A 5 23.09 -21.29 -1.64
CA ASP A 5 22.17 -21.00 -2.74
C ASP A 5 22.56 -21.78 -3.99
N LEU A 6 23.86 -21.86 -4.31
CA LEU A 6 24.38 -22.61 -5.46
C LEU A 6 24.11 -24.11 -5.33
N ASP A 7 24.30 -24.65 -4.12
CA ASP A 7 24.03 -26.05 -3.81
C ASP A 7 22.52 -26.35 -3.97
N TRP A 8 21.65 -25.41 -3.58
CA TRP A 8 20.21 -25.52 -3.78
C TRP A 8 19.84 -25.52 -5.27
N TYR A 9 20.34 -24.55 -6.06
CA TYR A 9 20.10 -24.49 -7.51
C TYR A 9 20.52 -25.79 -8.21
N THR A 10 21.70 -26.31 -7.87
CA THR A 10 22.22 -27.58 -8.40
C THR A 10 21.35 -28.77 -8.00
N ARG A 11 20.93 -28.84 -6.74
CA ARG A 11 20.08 -29.92 -6.22
C ARG A 11 18.75 -30.05 -6.97
N PHE A 12 18.19 -28.93 -7.45
CA PHE A 12 16.90 -28.91 -8.14
C PHE A 12 17.02 -28.78 -9.66
N ASP A 13 18.24 -28.83 -10.21
CA ASP A 13 18.51 -28.64 -11.65
C ASP A 13 17.93 -27.32 -12.20
N ILE A 14 18.04 -26.26 -11.39
CA ILE A 14 17.56 -24.92 -11.73
C ILE A 14 18.77 -24.05 -12.09
N PRO A 15 18.78 -23.37 -13.25
CA PRO A 15 19.89 -22.51 -13.61
C PRO A 15 20.05 -21.37 -12.60
N ALA A 16 21.30 -21.09 -12.25
CA ALA A 16 21.64 -19.92 -11.44
C ALA A 16 21.21 -18.64 -12.19
N PRO A 17 20.70 -17.62 -11.49
CA PRO A 17 20.28 -16.38 -12.11
C PRO A 17 21.48 -15.62 -12.70
N ASP A 18 21.32 -15.09 -13.92
CA ASP A 18 22.35 -14.25 -14.58
C ASP A 18 22.59 -12.90 -13.89
N LEU A 19 21.66 -12.51 -13.01
CA LEU A 19 21.66 -11.21 -12.34
C LEU A 19 21.75 -11.36 -10.83
N CYS A 20 22.49 -10.44 -10.22
CA CYS A 20 22.57 -10.38 -8.77
C CYS A 20 21.18 -10.10 -8.14
N PRO A 21 20.98 -10.46 -6.86
CA PRO A 21 19.70 -10.25 -6.17
C PRO A 21 19.16 -8.82 -6.27
N ALA A 22 20.02 -7.80 -6.15
CA ALA A 22 19.63 -6.40 -6.24
C ALA A 22 19.12 -6.01 -7.63
N CYS A 23 19.83 -6.40 -8.70
CA CYS A 23 19.41 -6.16 -10.09
C CYS A 23 18.06 -6.83 -10.39
N ARG A 24 17.84 -8.06 -9.90
CA ARG A 24 16.54 -8.73 -10.04
C ARG A 24 15.43 -7.99 -9.28
N SER A 25 15.74 -7.43 -8.11
CA SER A 25 14.79 -6.62 -7.34
C SER A 25 14.38 -5.36 -8.08
N GLN A 26 15.36 -4.62 -8.63
CA GLN A 26 15.09 -3.43 -9.45
C GLN A 26 14.17 -3.77 -10.63
N ARG A 27 14.44 -4.86 -11.35
CA ARG A 27 13.57 -5.30 -12.48
C ARG A 27 12.15 -5.63 -12.04
N ARG A 28 11.96 -6.28 -10.88
CA ARG A 28 10.61 -6.57 -10.35
C ARG A 28 9.88 -5.30 -9.94
N LEU A 29 10.59 -4.33 -9.37
CA LEU A 29 10.01 -3.07 -8.90
C LEU A 29 9.82 -2.05 -10.03
N ALA A 30 10.47 -2.23 -11.18
CA ALA A 30 10.37 -1.32 -12.33
C ALA A 30 8.96 -1.20 -12.92
N HIS A 31 8.09 -2.17 -12.66
CA HIS A 31 6.74 -2.22 -13.24
C HIS A 31 5.62 -1.82 -12.26
N ARG A 32 5.94 -1.60 -10.98
CA ARG A 32 4.94 -1.28 -9.95
C ARG A 32 5.26 0.07 -9.33
N ASN A 33 4.33 1.00 -9.47
CA ASN A 33 4.40 2.31 -8.84
C ASN A 33 3.16 2.52 -7.96
N GLU A 34 3.37 2.57 -6.66
CA GLU A 34 2.28 2.78 -5.71
C GLU A 34 2.12 4.26 -5.35
N THR A 35 3.22 4.96 -5.10
CA THR A 35 3.24 6.23 -4.37
C THR A 35 3.74 7.42 -5.17
N SER A 36 4.40 7.22 -6.32
CA SER A 36 4.88 8.32 -7.14
C SER A 36 3.78 8.77 -8.08
N LEU A 37 3.15 9.90 -7.78
CA LEU A 37 2.02 10.43 -8.53
C LEU A 37 2.44 11.64 -9.36
N TYR A 38 1.98 11.71 -10.59
CA TYR A 38 2.33 12.77 -11.55
C TYR A 38 1.07 13.48 -12.04
N PRO A 39 1.10 14.81 -12.20
CA PRO A 39 0.03 15.53 -12.90
C PRO A 39 0.02 15.09 -14.37
N ASP A 40 -1.18 14.85 -14.90
CA ASP A 40 -1.38 14.36 -16.25
C ASP A 40 -2.75 14.83 -16.81
N GLN A 41 -3.02 14.53 -18.07
CA GLN A 41 -4.29 14.80 -18.72
C GLN A 41 -4.88 13.50 -19.27
N CYS A 42 -6.15 13.23 -18.97
CA CYS A 42 -6.83 12.05 -19.50
C CYS A 42 -6.84 12.09 -21.03
N ASP A 43 -6.31 11.06 -21.69
CA ASP A 43 -6.21 11.05 -23.15
C ASP A 43 -7.56 10.97 -23.86
N LEU A 44 -8.60 10.47 -23.18
CA LEU A 44 -9.94 10.37 -23.75
C LEU A 44 -10.76 11.65 -23.58
N CYS A 45 -10.97 12.12 -22.34
CA CYS A 45 -11.83 13.28 -22.05
C CYS A 45 -11.09 14.59 -21.83
N LYS A 46 -9.75 14.59 -21.86
CA LYS A 46 -8.89 15.77 -21.71
C LYS A 46 -9.01 16.51 -20.37
N LYS A 47 -9.62 15.90 -19.35
CA LYS A 47 -9.63 16.44 -17.97
C LYS A 47 -8.25 16.32 -17.33
N SER A 48 -7.90 17.27 -16.47
CA SER A 48 -6.72 17.17 -15.60
C SER A 48 -6.90 16.01 -14.64
N ILE A 49 -5.86 15.19 -14.49
CA ILE A 49 -5.86 14.01 -13.63
C ILE A 49 -4.50 13.88 -12.93
N ILE A 50 -4.41 12.82 -12.12
CA ILE A 50 -3.17 12.35 -11.54
C ILE A 50 -2.97 10.91 -12.00
N SER A 51 -1.73 10.56 -12.31
CA SER A 51 -1.35 9.29 -12.90
C SER A 51 -0.18 8.68 -12.14
N GLN A 52 -0.15 7.34 -12.06
CA GLN A 52 1.01 6.59 -11.60
C GLN A 52 2.10 6.46 -12.69
N TYR A 53 1.87 6.99 -13.89
CA TYR A 53 2.84 6.94 -14.98
C TYR A 53 3.61 8.26 -15.07
N HIS A 54 4.92 8.17 -15.25
CA HIS A 54 5.76 9.34 -15.49
C HIS A 54 5.38 10.01 -16.82
N PRO A 55 5.42 11.35 -16.94
CA PRO A 55 5.07 12.06 -18.20
C PRO A 55 5.86 11.57 -19.43
N ASP A 56 7.12 11.19 -19.23
CA ASP A 56 7.98 10.66 -20.32
C ASP A 56 7.64 9.22 -20.76
N SER A 57 6.67 8.55 -20.12
CA SER A 57 6.31 7.17 -20.45
C SER A 57 5.68 7.02 -21.83
N LYS A 58 5.08 8.10 -22.37
CA LYS A 58 4.35 8.14 -23.65
C LYS A 58 3.22 7.11 -23.73
N LEU A 59 2.72 6.65 -22.59
CA LEU A 59 1.57 5.76 -22.52
C LEU A 59 0.30 6.57 -22.70
N THR A 60 -0.70 5.97 -23.34
CA THR A 60 -2.07 6.50 -23.35
C THR A 60 -2.70 6.24 -21.99
N VAL A 61 -3.17 7.29 -21.29
CA VAL A 61 -3.70 7.18 -19.92
C VAL A 61 -5.13 7.69 -19.84
N TYR A 62 -6.04 6.87 -19.32
CA TYR A 62 -7.44 7.23 -19.11
C TYR A 62 -7.74 7.45 -17.63
N CYS A 63 -8.58 8.44 -17.33
CA CYS A 63 -9.15 8.61 -15.99
C CYS A 63 -10.10 7.45 -15.65
N ARG A 64 -10.32 7.22 -14.35
CA ARG A 64 -11.24 6.18 -13.84
C ARG A 64 -12.61 6.20 -14.55
N ASP A 65 -13.24 7.36 -14.65
CA ASP A 65 -14.56 7.49 -15.30
C ASP A 65 -14.53 7.04 -16.76
N CYS A 66 -13.48 7.42 -17.50
CA CYS A 66 -13.31 7.03 -18.90
C CYS A 66 -12.99 5.55 -19.03
N TRP A 67 -12.12 5.02 -18.16
CA TRP A 67 -11.71 3.63 -18.15
C TRP A 67 -12.90 2.68 -17.99
N TRP A 68 -13.83 3.00 -17.10
CA TRP A 68 -15.04 2.20 -16.85
C TRP A 68 -16.26 2.62 -17.68
N SER A 69 -16.10 3.53 -18.65
CA SER A 69 -17.18 3.95 -19.54
C SER A 69 -17.22 3.15 -20.84
N ASP A 70 -18.36 3.21 -21.54
CA ASP A 70 -18.54 2.61 -22.86
C ASP A 70 -17.87 3.40 -24.00
N ASN A 71 -17.10 4.45 -23.69
CA ASN A 71 -16.48 5.33 -24.69
C ASN A 71 -15.20 4.73 -25.34
N TRP A 72 -14.76 3.57 -24.89
CA TRP A 72 -13.68 2.81 -25.50
C TRP A 72 -13.93 1.31 -25.32
N ASN A 73 -13.29 0.49 -26.16
CA ASN A 73 -13.44 -0.96 -26.11
C ASN A 73 -12.06 -1.63 -26.20
N PRO A 74 -11.65 -2.44 -25.21
CA PRO A 74 -10.36 -3.14 -25.24
C PRO A 74 -10.24 -4.11 -26.42
N LEU A 75 -11.35 -4.63 -26.97
CA LEU A 75 -11.34 -5.55 -28.10
C LEU A 75 -10.89 -4.89 -29.41
N HIS A 76 -10.99 -3.56 -29.53
CA HIS A 76 -10.54 -2.85 -30.73
C HIS A 76 -9.01 -2.90 -30.93
N TYR A 77 -8.26 -3.24 -29.89
CA TYR A 77 -6.79 -3.32 -29.93
C TYR A 77 -6.29 -4.74 -30.27
N GLY A 78 -7.20 -5.71 -30.43
CA GLY A 78 -6.85 -7.07 -30.81
C GLY A 78 -6.07 -7.12 -32.12
N ARG A 79 -5.00 -7.92 -32.16
CA ARG A 79 -4.15 -8.08 -33.34
C ARG A 79 -3.61 -9.51 -33.44
N PRO A 80 -3.36 -10.03 -34.65
CA PRO A 80 -2.75 -11.34 -34.82
C PRO A 80 -1.31 -11.36 -34.29
N PHE A 81 -0.86 -12.53 -33.82
CA PHE A 81 0.53 -12.73 -33.44
C PHE A 81 1.40 -12.96 -34.68
N ASP A 82 2.52 -12.24 -34.78
CA ASP A 82 3.48 -12.38 -35.87
C ASP A 82 4.62 -13.32 -35.45
N PHE A 83 4.63 -14.54 -35.97
CA PHE A 83 5.67 -15.54 -35.64
C PHE A 83 7.06 -15.19 -36.21
N THR A 84 7.17 -14.15 -37.04
CA THR A 84 8.47 -13.68 -37.58
C THR A 84 9.20 -12.72 -36.63
N LYS A 85 8.53 -12.20 -35.60
CA LYS A 85 9.08 -11.24 -34.63
C LYS A 85 9.20 -11.83 -33.21
N PRO A 86 10.19 -11.42 -32.41
CA PRO A 86 10.27 -11.80 -31.00
C PRO A 86 9.04 -11.36 -30.20
N PHE A 87 8.60 -12.19 -29.25
CA PHE A 87 7.43 -11.92 -28.41
C PHE A 87 7.53 -10.58 -27.67
N PHE A 88 8.67 -10.28 -27.02
CA PHE A 88 8.79 -9.09 -26.18
C PHE A 88 8.78 -7.78 -26.97
N GLU A 89 9.23 -7.79 -28.23
CA GLU A 89 9.16 -6.64 -29.11
C GLU A 89 7.70 -6.35 -29.46
N GLN A 90 6.97 -7.37 -29.91
CA GLN A 90 5.54 -7.27 -30.17
C GLN A 90 4.80 -6.85 -28.90
N TRP A 91 5.04 -7.48 -27.76
CA TRP A 91 4.41 -7.12 -26.48
C TRP A 91 4.67 -5.66 -26.09
N GLY A 92 5.91 -5.18 -26.25
CA GLY A 92 6.27 -3.80 -25.96
C GLY A 92 5.56 -2.80 -26.87
N GLU A 93 5.41 -3.11 -28.16
CA GLU A 93 4.59 -2.31 -29.08
C GLU A 93 3.11 -2.32 -28.66
N PHE A 94 2.57 -3.49 -28.30
CA PHE A 94 1.18 -3.63 -27.90
C PHE A 94 0.84 -2.80 -26.68
N ILE A 95 1.63 -2.93 -25.62
CA ILE A 95 1.39 -2.25 -24.34
C ILE A 95 1.39 -0.73 -24.48
N ARG A 96 2.17 -0.17 -25.42
CA ARG A 96 2.18 1.27 -25.70
C ARG A 96 0.93 1.75 -26.45
N THR A 97 0.28 0.86 -27.20
CA THR A 97 -0.97 1.18 -27.90
C THR A 97 -2.19 1.05 -27.02
N LEU A 98 -2.12 0.22 -25.97
CA LEU A 98 -3.21 0.05 -25.03
C LEU A 98 -3.34 1.28 -24.12
N PRO A 99 -4.56 1.79 -23.91
CA PRO A 99 -4.83 2.69 -22.81
C PRO A 99 -4.50 2.01 -21.47
N HIS A 100 -4.05 2.81 -20.51
CA HIS A 100 -3.83 2.41 -19.11
C HIS A 100 -4.71 3.24 -18.19
N ILE A 101 -5.18 2.64 -17.09
CA ILE A 101 -5.90 3.39 -16.06
C ILE A 101 -4.92 4.25 -15.26
N ASN A 102 -5.28 5.51 -15.02
CA ASN A 102 -4.40 6.48 -14.34
C ASN A 102 -3.99 6.04 -12.92
N LEU A 103 -4.95 5.50 -12.15
CA LEU A 103 -4.76 5.02 -10.78
C LEU A 103 -5.55 3.73 -10.61
N LEU A 104 -5.02 2.80 -9.82
CA LEU A 104 -5.70 1.56 -9.46
C LEU A 104 -6.60 1.80 -8.25
N ASP A 105 -7.83 2.22 -8.52
CA ASP A 105 -8.88 2.40 -7.50
C ASP A 105 -10.15 1.66 -7.93
N MET A 106 -10.59 0.73 -7.08
CA MET A 106 -11.82 -0.03 -7.29
C MET A 106 -12.85 0.31 -6.21
N ASN A 107 -14.01 0.82 -6.62
CA ASN A 107 -15.17 1.03 -5.75
C ASN A 107 -14.92 1.98 -4.55
N SER A 108 -13.96 2.90 -4.61
CA SER A 108 -13.85 3.94 -3.57
C SER A 108 -14.77 5.12 -3.86
N ASP A 109 -15.34 5.68 -2.80
CA ASP A 109 -16.22 6.84 -2.79
C ASP A 109 -15.57 8.00 -2.04
N ASN A 110 -15.71 9.22 -2.56
CA ASN A 110 -15.11 10.43 -2.00
C ASN A 110 -13.66 10.24 -1.52
N SER A 111 -12.84 9.52 -2.31
CA SER A 111 -11.49 9.14 -1.93
C SER A 111 -10.50 9.56 -2.99
N ALA A 112 -9.80 10.68 -2.75
CA ALA A 112 -8.93 11.30 -3.74
C ALA A 112 -7.46 10.97 -3.49
N TYR A 113 -6.65 11.01 -4.55
CA TYR A 113 -5.20 10.76 -4.52
C TYR A 113 -4.82 9.36 -3.99
N THR A 114 -5.70 8.38 -4.19
CA THR A 114 -5.52 6.99 -3.78
C THR A 114 -4.97 6.15 -4.94
N ASN A 115 -4.17 5.12 -4.62
CA ASN A 115 -3.67 4.19 -5.64
C ASN A 115 -3.39 2.80 -5.05
N CYS A 116 -3.63 1.77 -5.86
CA CYS A 116 -3.64 0.36 -5.43
C CYS A 116 -4.63 0.13 -4.28
N VAL A 117 -5.85 0.62 -4.42
CA VAL A 117 -6.85 0.60 -3.35
C VAL A 117 -8.18 0.03 -3.80
N SER A 118 -9.00 -0.38 -2.82
CA SER A 118 -10.40 -0.72 -3.07
C SER A 118 -11.33 -0.44 -1.89
N HIS A 119 -12.62 -0.18 -2.19
CA HIS A 119 -13.70 -0.06 -1.22
C HIS A 119 -13.46 0.97 -0.10
N ASN A 120 -12.79 2.09 -0.39
CA ASN A 120 -12.56 3.15 0.60
C ASN A 120 -13.64 4.22 0.54
N LYS A 121 -13.85 4.91 1.66
CA LYS A 121 -14.82 5.99 1.76
C LYS A 121 -14.24 7.18 2.52
N ASN A 122 -14.37 8.39 1.98
CA ASN A 122 -13.87 9.61 2.60
C ASN A 122 -12.36 9.55 2.95
N CYS A 123 -11.55 8.89 2.12
CA CYS A 123 -10.12 8.74 2.36
C CYS A 123 -9.29 9.73 1.52
N TYR A 124 -8.07 10.02 1.94
CA TYR A 124 -7.21 10.95 1.19
C TYR A 124 -5.76 10.50 1.25
N LEU A 125 -5.13 10.42 0.07
CA LEU A 125 -3.70 10.07 -0.06
C LEU A 125 -3.35 8.77 0.69
N ILE A 126 -4.20 7.73 0.51
CA ILE A 126 -3.93 6.39 1.02
C ILE A 126 -3.51 5.44 -0.11
N PHE A 127 -2.59 4.53 0.19
CA PHE A 127 -2.00 3.62 -0.79
C PHE A 127 -2.04 2.17 -0.30
N THR A 128 -2.18 1.22 -1.23
CA THR A 128 -2.19 -0.22 -0.93
C THR A 128 -3.15 -0.52 0.22
N ALA A 129 -4.39 -0.05 0.10
CA ALA A 129 -5.31 0.06 1.22
C ALA A 129 -6.75 -0.28 0.83
N ASP A 130 -7.37 -1.17 1.58
CA ASP A 130 -8.67 -1.74 1.26
C ASP A 130 -9.67 -1.63 2.42
N TYR A 131 -10.93 -1.31 2.11
CA TYR A 131 -12.04 -1.28 3.08
C TYR A 131 -11.90 -0.26 4.23
N ASN A 132 -11.42 0.95 3.94
CA ASN A 132 -11.21 1.98 4.96
C ASN A 132 -12.21 3.12 4.91
N GLU A 133 -12.41 3.79 6.04
CA GLU A 133 -13.28 4.96 6.15
C GLU A 133 -12.57 6.13 6.85
N ASN A 134 -12.80 7.36 6.39
CA ASN A 134 -12.31 8.60 7.02
C ASN A 134 -10.80 8.59 7.35
N SER A 135 -9.98 7.98 6.50
CA SER A 135 -8.56 7.76 6.79
C SER A 135 -7.64 8.48 5.81
N LEU A 136 -6.55 9.05 6.32
CA LEU A 136 -5.72 10.02 5.60
C LEU A 136 -4.24 9.63 5.67
N TYR A 137 -3.47 9.99 4.63
CA TYR A 137 -2.00 10.00 4.64
C TYR A 137 -1.35 8.69 5.11
N SER A 138 -1.95 7.56 4.74
CA SER A 138 -1.62 6.23 5.29
C SER A 138 -1.31 5.22 4.19
N ASN A 139 -0.56 4.18 4.52
CA ASN A 139 -0.20 3.13 3.54
C ASN A 139 -0.35 1.76 4.18
N TRP A 140 -0.78 0.75 3.42
CA TRP A 140 -1.09 -0.60 3.94
C TRP A 140 -2.14 -0.57 5.05
N LEU A 141 -3.23 0.17 4.83
CA LEU A 141 -4.36 0.24 5.76
C LEU A 141 -5.47 -0.71 5.31
N GLU A 142 -5.92 -1.59 6.18
CA GLU A 142 -6.99 -2.54 5.87
C GLU A 142 -8.10 -2.51 6.94
N TYR A 143 -9.36 -2.49 6.51
CA TYR A 143 -10.53 -2.57 7.40
C TYR A 143 -10.49 -1.58 8.58
N SER A 144 -10.00 -0.37 8.34
CA SER A 144 -9.72 0.59 9.41
C SER A 144 -10.47 1.91 9.20
N ARG A 145 -10.71 2.62 10.30
CA ARG A 145 -11.44 3.89 10.26
C ARG A 145 -10.84 4.98 11.14
N ASP A 146 -10.96 6.22 10.70
CA ASP A 146 -10.46 7.39 11.44
C ASP A 146 -8.95 7.25 11.76
N CYS A 147 -8.16 6.75 10.80
CA CYS A 147 -6.72 6.58 10.92
C CYS A 147 -5.96 7.66 10.13
N CYS A 148 -4.87 8.19 10.68
CA CYS A 148 -4.04 9.19 10.01
C CYS A 148 -2.55 8.92 10.21
N ASP A 149 -1.74 9.28 9.23
CA ASP A 149 -0.27 9.18 9.25
C ASP A 149 0.23 7.81 9.73
N SER A 150 -0.41 6.74 9.27
CA SER A 150 -0.16 5.39 9.77
C SER A 150 0.31 4.44 8.67
N PHE A 151 1.16 3.50 9.05
CA PHE A 151 1.73 2.52 8.14
C PHE A 151 1.42 1.11 8.62
N LYS A 152 0.82 0.30 7.75
CA LYS A 152 0.57 -1.12 7.97
C LYS A 152 -0.28 -1.39 9.21
N LEU A 153 -1.51 -0.88 9.21
CA LEU A 153 -2.51 -1.17 10.23
C LEU A 153 -3.65 -2.01 9.66
N ASN A 154 -4.18 -2.92 10.48
CA ASN A 154 -5.34 -3.72 10.15
C ASN A 154 -6.40 -3.64 11.27
N ASN A 155 -7.68 -3.68 10.91
CA ASN A 155 -8.81 -3.68 11.85
C ASN A 155 -8.70 -2.62 12.95
N SER A 156 -8.26 -1.41 12.61
CA SER A 156 -7.90 -0.37 13.58
C SER A 156 -8.83 0.84 13.49
N GLU A 157 -8.96 1.55 14.61
CA GLU A 157 -9.86 2.70 14.72
C GLU A 157 -9.25 3.80 15.56
N ARG A 158 -9.38 5.06 15.11
CA ARG A 158 -8.88 6.24 15.85
C ARG A 158 -7.41 6.09 16.20
N ALA A 159 -6.60 5.82 15.18
CA ALA A 159 -5.16 5.59 15.31
C ALA A 159 -4.37 6.69 14.60
N TYR A 160 -3.29 7.15 15.24
CA TYR A 160 -2.44 8.21 14.70
C TYR A 160 -0.96 7.86 14.84
N GLU A 161 -0.16 8.07 13.80
CA GLU A 161 1.30 7.84 13.84
C GLU A 161 1.67 6.42 14.31
N CYS A 162 0.89 5.43 13.86
CA CYS A 162 1.09 4.03 14.24
C CYS A 162 1.79 3.25 13.11
N PHE A 163 2.82 2.50 13.47
CA PHE A 163 3.62 1.71 12.54
C PHE A 163 3.54 0.22 12.87
N PHE A 164 3.03 -0.55 11.92
CA PHE A 164 2.88 -2.00 11.99
C PHE A 164 2.05 -2.46 13.20
N GLY A 165 0.73 -2.50 13.03
CA GLY A 165 -0.18 -2.90 14.09
C GLY A 165 -1.48 -3.53 13.59
N ASP A 166 -2.25 -4.04 14.54
CA ASP A 166 -3.50 -4.75 14.29
C ASP A 166 -4.40 -4.62 15.51
N ARG A 167 -5.70 -4.33 15.30
CA ARG A 167 -6.67 -4.03 16.38
C ARG A 167 -6.16 -2.93 17.32
N ILE A 168 -5.80 -1.79 16.73
CA ILE A 168 -5.41 -0.59 17.46
C ILE A 168 -6.63 0.30 17.63
N HIS A 169 -6.94 0.68 18.86
CA HIS A 169 -8.11 1.51 19.18
C HIS A 169 -7.69 2.72 20.01
N SER A 170 -8.08 3.92 19.58
CA SER A 170 -7.91 5.16 20.36
C SER A 170 -6.47 5.37 20.84
N SER A 171 -5.49 5.10 19.99
CA SER A 171 -4.08 4.99 20.39
C SER A 171 -3.17 5.69 19.38
N GLN A 172 -2.00 6.15 19.84
CA GLN A 172 -1.10 6.95 19.01
C GLN A 172 0.37 6.59 19.25
N TYR A 173 1.22 6.83 18.25
CA TYR A 173 2.67 6.61 18.34
C TYR A 173 3.03 5.18 18.76
N LEU A 174 2.29 4.20 18.24
CA LEU A 174 2.55 2.78 18.51
C LEU A 174 3.41 2.17 17.42
N ILE A 175 4.43 1.42 17.81
CA ILE A 175 5.32 0.73 16.88
C ILE A 175 5.30 -0.76 17.20
N LYS A 176 4.92 -1.61 16.24
CA LYS A 176 4.84 -3.08 16.38
C LYS A 176 3.88 -3.52 17.49
N CYS A 177 2.74 -2.85 17.64
CA CYS A 177 1.76 -3.15 18.68
C CYS A 177 0.56 -3.93 18.13
N PHE A 178 -0.01 -4.84 18.91
CA PHE A 178 -1.12 -5.70 18.49
C PHE A 178 -2.16 -5.79 19.61
N SER A 179 -3.43 -5.54 19.30
CA SER A 179 -4.51 -5.42 20.31
C SER A 179 -4.15 -4.38 21.38
N ALA A 180 -4.18 -3.11 21.02
CA ALA A 180 -3.84 -2.01 21.92
C ALA A 180 -4.97 -0.99 21.99
N THR A 181 -5.34 -0.59 23.21
CA THR A 181 -6.42 0.35 23.47
C THR A 181 -5.92 1.48 24.35
N GLU A 182 -6.27 2.72 24.02
CA GLU A 182 -5.99 3.91 24.85
C GLU A 182 -4.52 3.98 25.29
N SER A 183 -3.60 3.68 24.37
CA SER A 183 -2.17 3.56 24.65
C SER A 183 -1.36 4.50 23.76
N LEU A 184 -0.28 5.04 24.32
CA LEU A 184 0.54 6.06 23.67
C LEU A 184 2.02 5.72 23.79
N TYR A 185 2.77 5.99 22.73
CA TYR A 185 4.24 5.84 22.71
C TYR A 185 4.73 4.46 23.17
N CYS A 186 4.08 3.40 22.69
CA CYS A 186 4.47 2.03 23.04
C CYS A 186 5.19 1.31 21.90
N TYR A 187 6.14 0.47 22.27
CA TYR A 187 6.96 -0.29 21.32
C TYR A 187 6.89 -1.79 21.59
N ASP A 188 6.55 -2.57 20.55
CA ASP A 188 6.48 -4.04 20.61
C ASP A 188 5.62 -4.51 21.79
N CYS A 189 4.35 -4.10 21.83
CA CYS A 189 3.40 -4.49 22.89
C CYS A 189 2.28 -5.37 22.32
N ARG A 190 1.73 -6.28 23.14
CA ARG A 190 0.57 -7.10 22.73
C ARG A 190 -0.47 -7.17 23.84
N ASN A 191 -1.74 -6.99 23.47
CA ASN A 191 -2.86 -7.00 24.40
C ASN A 191 -2.60 -6.02 25.57
N ILE A 192 -2.54 -4.74 25.25
CA ILE A 192 -2.30 -3.67 26.22
C ILE A 192 -3.45 -2.68 26.27
N GLN A 193 -3.69 -2.10 27.44
CA GLN A 193 -4.66 -1.04 27.63
C GLN A 193 -4.09 0.03 28.56
N ASN A 194 -4.32 1.31 28.30
CA ASN A 194 -3.84 2.38 29.19
C ASN A 194 -2.34 2.23 29.50
N CYS A 195 -1.52 2.15 28.45
CA CYS A 195 -0.08 2.06 28.58
C CYS A 195 0.58 3.29 27.94
N PHE A 196 1.52 3.88 28.65
CA PHE A 196 2.24 5.09 28.24
C PHE A 196 3.75 4.86 28.30
N LEU A 197 4.47 5.28 27.25
CA LEU A 197 5.94 5.19 27.16
C LEU A 197 6.48 3.81 27.59
N SER A 198 5.86 2.73 27.11
CA SER A 198 6.17 1.37 27.56
C SER A 198 6.52 0.45 26.41
N SER A 199 7.33 -0.58 26.68
CA SER A 199 7.80 -1.50 25.64
C SER A 199 7.70 -2.95 26.07
N ASN A 200 7.57 -3.88 25.12
CA ASN A 200 7.59 -5.33 25.39
C ASN A 200 6.54 -5.80 26.42
N LEU A 201 5.43 -5.08 26.58
CA LEU A 201 4.36 -5.47 27.49
C LEU A 201 3.46 -6.51 26.83
N ARG A 202 2.97 -7.47 27.63
CA ARG A 202 2.07 -8.53 27.20
C ARG A 202 0.95 -8.68 28.23
N ASN A 203 -0.30 -8.52 27.82
CA ASN A 203 -1.47 -8.66 28.70
C ASN A 203 -1.39 -7.72 29.93
N LYS A 204 -1.10 -6.44 29.71
CA LYS A 204 -0.88 -5.45 30.78
C LYS A 204 -1.80 -4.25 30.62
N GLN A 205 -2.12 -3.64 31.76
CA GLN A 205 -2.92 -2.43 31.83
C GLN A 205 -2.38 -1.47 32.90
N TYR A 206 -2.51 -0.16 32.66
CA TYR A 206 -2.03 0.90 33.56
C TYR A 206 -0.52 0.82 33.81
N TYR A 207 0.27 0.89 32.73
CA TYR A 207 1.73 0.90 32.80
C TYR A 207 2.29 2.21 32.29
N ILE A 208 3.21 2.79 33.05
CA ILE A 208 4.00 3.96 32.63
C ILE A 208 5.47 3.59 32.77
N LEU A 209 6.27 3.77 31.72
CA LEU A 209 7.69 3.42 31.71
C LEU A 209 7.93 1.98 32.19
N ASN A 210 7.11 1.04 31.69
CA ASN A 210 7.15 -0.38 32.07
C ASN A 210 6.86 -0.70 33.55
N LYS A 211 6.38 0.26 34.34
CA LYS A 211 6.01 0.04 35.75
C LYS A 211 4.49 0.04 35.92
N PRO A 212 3.92 -0.86 36.75
CA PRO A 212 2.49 -0.87 37.02
C PRO A 212 2.08 0.32 37.89
N TYR A 213 0.90 0.85 37.61
CA TYR A 213 0.22 1.87 38.41
C TYR A 213 -1.17 1.38 38.80
N SER A 214 -1.71 1.95 39.87
CA SER A 214 -3.16 1.91 40.09
C SER A 214 -3.85 2.70 38.97
N ARG A 215 -5.13 2.45 38.75
CA ARG A 215 -5.91 3.22 37.79
C ARG A 215 -5.93 4.70 38.16
N GLU A 216 -6.19 4.98 39.43
CA GLU A 216 -6.31 6.32 39.97
C GLU A 216 -5.00 7.11 39.84
N ASP A 217 -3.85 6.44 40.00
CA ASP A 217 -2.55 7.10 39.84
C ASP A 217 -2.15 7.25 38.37
N TYR A 218 -2.58 6.34 37.49
CA TYR A 218 -2.39 6.48 36.05
C TYR A 218 -3.16 7.69 35.50
N GLU A 219 -4.46 7.81 35.82
CA GLU A 219 -5.35 8.89 35.37
C GLU A 219 -4.94 10.30 35.88
N LYS A 220 -4.09 10.37 36.92
CA LYS A 220 -3.49 11.64 37.37
C LYS A 220 -2.30 12.09 36.53
N ILE A 221 -1.68 11.17 35.78
CA ILE A 221 -0.43 11.41 35.04
C ILE A 221 -0.67 11.55 33.54
N VAL A 222 -1.54 10.71 32.97
CA VAL A 222 -1.83 10.60 31.53
C VAL A 222 -3.25 11.04 31.25
#